data_AF-A0A9Q9IG90-F1
#
_entry.id   AF-A0A9Q9IG90-F1
#
_cell.length_a   1.000
_cell.length_b   1.000
_cell.length_c   1.000
_cell.angle_alpha   90.00
_cell.angle_beta   90.00
_cell.angle_gamma   90.00
#
_symmetry.space_group_name_H-M   'P 1'
#
loop_
_entity.id
_entity.type
_entity.pdbx_description
1 polymer ?
#
loop_
_entity_poly.entity_id
_entity_poly.type
_entity_poly.pdbx_seq_one_letter_code
_entity_poly.pdbx_strand_id
1 'polypeptide(L)'
;MNRSATWPAVRGVGLTAVALGTVAVVAGLALPWTLAGSRHPDGVTIAGIAFLGPLISGLCVAYVRAEPRRHRLTAAVAAVAGLAATLVAVGLARLVEPSAGVGLGGPVTVAGAAAVTLGWLLLLAGGPGPLPGPLPGSARPWLAVAATAVVLVLVAGFGVDYAREGRFVDATTAGDPPTGGGDQTWPLPYVGVQLVGVHDRLAIVRAEDGVRAVWLASGAIAWRYLRSDLPTQTAGLVGDTVVVVFGTDDGVLVTALDAGSGQVRFTGRHPAGKMASVHGAGRTAVLSGAGIGAGDVLGLDTTDGRLLWRWTPARNGGPCDVTDLATTADTVAVALRCRAQGVDDVAVGLTATTGAERWSWHAIQRSPSELRVYATGAGFVTVTGASPRRAVYMDAETGTVGTRHDAAGTLAVPTAEGLLLYAEPSAERAHLTAVEARTGAVKWDVGLPGLGGHQPLTATTAGDKAYVLWRAPDGRLRLIGARTTDGGSTEDRTITCATRCPEVSVAATPTHAVVTTRDEKATELYLSVT
;
A
#
# COMPACT_ATOMS: atom_id res chain seq x y z
N MET A 1 -36.58 -37.67 35.48
CA MET A 1 -36.22 -36.64 34.47
C MET A 1 -36.99 -36.91 33.18
N ASN A 2 -37.93 -36.03 32.81
CA ASN A 2 -38.80 -36.16 31.63
C ASN A 2 -37.99 -36.09 30.33
N ARG A 3 -37.63 -37.25 29.76
CA ARG A 3 -36.97 -37.36 28.45
C ARG A 3 -37.90 -37.04 27.26
N SER A 4 -39.21 -36.85 27.49
CA SER A 4 -40.21 -36.67 26.43
C SER A 4 -40.28 -35.24 25.87
N ALA A 5 -39.88 -34.21 26.62
CA ALA A 5 -40.02 -32.81 26.19
C ALA A 5 -38.79 -32.24 25.48
N THR A 6 -37.60 -32.80 25.68
CA THR A 6 -36.34 -32.27 25.11
C THR A 6 -36.08 -32.73 23.68
N TRP A 7 -36.66 -33.85 23.28
CA TRP A 7 -36.45 -34.46 21.96
C TRP A 7 -37.01 -33.65 20.78
N PRO A 8 -38.24 -33.11 20.83
CA PRO A 8 -38.78 -32.29 19.74
C PRO A 8 -37.96 -31.01 19.52
N ALA A 9 -37.47 -30.41 20.60
CA ALA A 9 -36.68 -29.18 20.56
C ALA A 9 -35.32 -29.39 19.86
N VAL A 10 -34.56 -30.43 20.24
CA VAL A 10 -33.24 -30.73 19.62
C VAL A 10 -33.40 -31.06 18.13
N ARG A 11 -34.45 -31.80 17.77
CA ARG A 11 -34.75 -32.14 16.37
C ARG A 11 -35.11 -30.89 15.55
N GLY A 12 -35.91 -29.99 16.11
CA GLY A 12 -36.25 -28.72 15.48
C GLY A 12 -35.00 -27.87 15.22
N VAL A 13 -34.14 -27.70 16.23
CA VAL A 13 -32.89 -26.95 16.11
C VAL A 13 -31.95 -27.58 15.06
N GLY A 14 -31.79 -28.91 15.07
CA GLY A 14 -30.96 -29.61 14.10
C GLY A 14 -31.43 -29.45 12.65
N LEU A 15 -32.74 -29.57 12.40
CA LEU A 15 -33.30 -29.37 11.05
C LEU A 15 -33.16 -27.91 10.59
N THR A 16 -33.41 -26.95 11.48
CA THR A 16 -33.23 -25.52 11.17
C THR A 16 -31.77 -25.22 10.86
N ALA A 17 -30.81 -25.79 11.60
CA ALA A 17 -29.38 -25.62 11.33
C ALA A 17 -28.97 -26.20 9.97
N VAL A 18 -29.47 -27.39 9.61
CA VAL A 18 -29.22 -27.98 8.27
C VAL A 18 -29.80 -27.11 7.16
N ALA A 19 -31.04 -26.62 7.32
CA ALA A 19 -31.70 -25.78 6.33
C ALA A 19 -30.97 -24.45 6.13
N LEU A 20 -30.68 -23.72 7.21
CA LEU A 20 -29.95 -22.46 7.16
C LEU A 20 -28.53 -22.65 6.63
N GLY A 21 -27.84 -23.70 7.06
CA GLY A 21 -26.50 -24.03 6.58
C GLY A 21 -26.47 -24.34 5.09
N THR A 22 -27.47 -25.05 4.58
CA THR A 22 -27.62 -25.34 3.14
C THR A 22 -27.82 -24.07 2.33
N VAL A 23 -28.71 -23.19 2.76
CA VAL A 23 -28.95 -21.88 2.12
C VAL A 23 -27.67 -21.03 2.14
N ALA A 24 -26.96 -21.00 3.27
CA ALA A 24 -25.70 -20.28 3.39
C ALA A 24 -24.62 -20.83 2.45
N VAL A 25 -24.46 -22.15 2.30
CA VAL A 25 -23.51 -22.74 1.33
C VAL A 25 -23.85 -22.28 -0.09
N VAL A 26 -25.11 -22.36 -0.51
CA VAL A 26 -25.52 -21.95 -1.86
C VAL A 26 -25.29 -20.46 -2.09
N ALA A 27 -25.70 -19.62 -1.13
CA ALA A 27 -25.49 -18.18 -1.21
C ALA A 27 -23.99 -17.82 -1.22
N GLY A 28 -23.18 -18.46 -0.37
CA GLY A 28 -21.74 -18.25 -0.28
C GLY A 28 -20.99 -18.65 -1.56
N LEU A 29 -21.43 -19.70 -2.25
CA LEU A 29 -20.86 -20.08 -3.55
C LEU A 29 -21.20 -19.09 -4.67
N ALA A 30 -22.34 -18.40 -4.58
CA ALA A 30 -22.76 -17.38 -5.54
C ALA A 30 -22.16 -15.99 -5.26
N LEU A 31 -21.77 -15.71 -4.01
CA LEU A 31 -21.11 -14.47 -3.63
C LEU A 31 -19.64 -14.46 -4.08
N PRO A 32 -19.05 -13.28 -4.33
CA PRO A 32 -17.63 -13.17 -4.64
C PRO A 32 -16.78 -13.71 -3.48
N TRP A 33 -15.78 -14.53 -3.80
CA TRP A 33 -14.78 -15.01 -2.83
C TRP A 33 -13.62 -14.03 -2.69
N THR A 34 -13.41 -13.18 -3.70
CA THR A 34 -12.45 -12.07 -3.68
C THR A 34 -13.12 -10.76 -4.08
N LEU A 35 -12.75 -9.65 -3.45
CA LEU A 35 -13.26 -8.32 -3.84
C LEU A 35 -12.72 -7.86 -5.20
N ALA A 36 -11.52 -8.32 -5.58
CA ALA A 36 -10.95 -8.09 -6.91
C ALA A 36 -11.65 -8.84 -8.06
N GLY A 37 -12.73 -9.59 -7.79
CA GLY A 37 -13.58 -10.24 -8.80
C GLY A 37 -12.94 -11.38 -9.62
N SER A 38 -11.67 -11.71 -9.40
CA SER A 38 -10.87 -12.51 -10.32
C SER A 38 -10.68 -13.98 -9.93
N ARG A 39 -11.09 -14.42 -8.73
CA ARG A 39 -10.94 -15.83 -8.31
C ARG A 39 -12.20 -16.37 -7.64
N HIS A 40 -12.99 -17.10 -8.42
CA HIS A 40 -13.94 -18.08 -7.89
C HIS A 40 -13.25 -19.45 -7.78
N PRO A 41 -13.69 -20.33 -6.85
CA PRO A 41 -13.31 -21.73 -6.91
C PRO A 41 -13.66 -22.29 -8.29
N ASP A 42 -12.84 -23.18 -8.83
CA ASP A 42 -13.14 -23.83 -10.10
C ASP A 42 -14.46 -24.62 -10.02
N GLY A 43 -15.12 -24.79 -11.16
CA GLY A 43 -16.47 -25.38 -11.22
C GLY A 43 -16.56 -26.79 -10.61
N VAL A 44 -15.46 -27.56 -10.68
CA VAL A 44 -15.36 -28.90 -10.08
C VAL A 44 -15.45 -28.84 -8.56
N THR A 45 -14.79 -27.85 -7.96
CA THR A 45 -14.79 -27.64 -6.52
C THR A 45 -16.13 -27.13 -6.01
N ILE A 46 -16.76 -26.20 -6.75
CA ILE A 46 -18.12 -25.73 -6.46
C ILE A 46 -19.09 -26.92 -6.49
N ALA A 47 -19.00 -27.76 -7.52
CA ALA A 47 -19.82 -28.97 -7.64
C ALA A 47 -19.56 -29.95 -6.48
N GLY A 48 -18.30 -30.11 -6.05
CA GLY A 48 -17.93 -30.94 -4.90
C GLY A 48 -18.54 -30.48 -3.59
N ILE A 49 -18.49 -29.17 -3.27
CA ILE A 49 -19.10 -28.61 -2.05
C ILE A 49 -20.63 -28.72 -2.10
N ALA A 50 -21.23 -28.36 -3.25
CA ALA A 50 -22.68 -28.44 -3.45
C ALA A 50 -23.19 -29.90 -3.36
N PHE A 51 -22.38 -30.86 -3.83
CA PHE A 51 -22.67 -32.28 -3.71
C PHE A 51 -22.58 -32.76 -2.25
N LEU A 52 -21.46 -32.48 -1.58
CA LEU A 52 -21.17 -33.00 -0.24
C LEU A 52 -22.07 -32.40 0.85
N GLY A 53 -22.48 -31.14 0.73
CA GLY A 53 -23.34 -30.48 1.71
C GLY A 53 -24.83 -30.55 1.34
N PRO A 54 -25.32 -29.62 0.48
CA PRO A 54 -26.73 -29.51 0.09
C PRO A 54 -27.37 -30.79 -0.45
N LEU A 55 -26.76 -31.43 -1.45
CA LEU A 55 -27.37 -32.57 -2.15
C LEU A 55 -27.46 -33.81 -1.27
N ILE A 56 -26.37 -34.19 -0.60
CA ILE A 56 -26.39 -35.31 0.35
C ILE A 56 -27.36 -35.03 1.50
N SER A 57 -27.41 -33.79 2.02
CA SER A 57 -28.38 -33.44 3.07
C SER A 57 -29.83 -33.58 2.58
N GLY A 58 -30.16 -33.11 1.38
CA GLY A 58 -31.48 -33.27 0.78
C GLY A 58 -31.87 -34.73 0.57
N LEU A 59 -30.94 -35.54 0.04
CA LEU A 59 -31.11 -36.98 -0.13
C LEU A 59 -31.32 -37.69 1.21
N CYS A 60 -30.56 -37.35 2.24
CA CYS A 60 -30.72 -37.92 3.57
C CYS A 60 -32.06 -37.54 4.20
N VAL A 61 -32.54 -36.30 4.03
CA VAL A 61 -33.88 -35.91 4.51
C VAL A 61 -34.98 -36.71 3.79
N ALA A 62 -34.90 -36.84 2.47
CA ALA A 62 -35.86 -37.63 1.69
C ALA A 62 -35.85 -39.10 2.09
N TYR A 63 -34.66 -39.69 2.26
CA TYR A 63 -34.49 -41.08 2.65
C TYR A 63 -34.98 -41.34 4.10
N VAL A 64 -34.73 -40.44 5.04
CA VAL A 64 -35.25 -40.55 6.42
C VAL A 64 -36.78 -40.53 6.46
N ARG A 65 -37.44 -39.78 5.56
CA ARG A 65 -38.90 -39.80 5.43
C ARG A 65 -39.43 -41.13 4.92
N ALA A 66 -38.72 -41.75 3.97
CA ALA A 66 -39.11 -43.05 3.42
C ALA A 66 -38.80 -44.21 4.38
N GLU A 67 -37.70 -44.13 5.13
CA GLU A 67 -37.22 -45.25 5.95
C GLU A 67 -36.76 -44.80 7.36
N PRO A 68 -37.71 -44.51 8.28
CA PRO A 68 -37.42 -43.92 9.59
C PRO A 68 -36.48 -44.75 10.47
N ARG A 69 -36.45 -46.07 10.24
CA ARG A 69 -35.63 -47.04 11.00
C ARG A 69 -34.12 -46.83 10.78
N ARG A 70 -33.70 -46.18 9.70
CA ARG A 70 -32.29 -45.94 9.34
C ARG A 70 -31.83 -44.50 9.60
N HIS A 71 -32.60 -43.75 10.39
CA HIS A 71 -32.35 -42.33 10.65
C HIS A 71 -30.93 -42.03 11.18
N ARG A 72 -30.39 -42.89 12.04
CA ARG A 72 -29.07 -42.64 12.62
C ARG A 72 -27.91 -42.92 11.67
N LEU A 73 -28.01 -43.94 10.82
CA LEU A 73 -26.98 -44.23 9.81
C LEU A 73 -26.91 -43.08 8.79
N THR A 74 -28.09 -42.61 8.34
CA THR A 74 -28.20 -41.51 7.39
C THR A 74 -27.73 -40.17 7.96
N ALA A 75 -28.08 -39.86 9.21
CA ALA A 75 -27.54 -38.70 9.91
C ALA A 75 -26.01 -38.76 10.08
N ALA A 76 -25.45 -39.95 10.35
CA ALA A 76 -24.00 -40.13 10.45
C ALA A 76 -23.29 -39.91 9.10
N VAL A 77 -23.82 -40.48 8.01
CA VAL A 77 -23.29 -40.27 6.65
C VAL A 77 -23.35 -38.80 6.27
N ALA A 78 -24.47 -38.13 6.54
CA ALA A 78 -24.62 -36.70 6.27
C ALA A 78 -23.71 -35.82 7.12
N ALA A 79 -23.47 -36.18 8.39
CA ALA A 79 -22.51 -35.47 9.24
C ALA A 79 -21.07 -35.61 8.72
N VAL A 80 -20.68 -36.80 8.26
CA VAL A 80 -19.34 -37.03 7.66
C VAL A 80 -19.19 -36.25 6.36
N ALA A 81 -20.21 -36.25 5.50
CA ALA A 81 -20.21 -35.49 4.25
C ALA A 81 -20.15 -33.98 4.52
N GLY A 82 -20.91 -33.49 5.50
CA GLY A 82 -20.85 -32.11 5.97
C GLY A 82 -19.46 -31.73 6.46
N LEU A 83 -18.83 -32.58 7.28
CA LEU A 83 -17.47 -32.33 7.79
C LEU A 83 -16.46 -32.26 6.64
N ALA A 84 -16.56 -33.16 5.66
CA ALA A 84 -15.73 -33.11 4.47
C ALA A 84 -15.94 -31.80 3.69
N ALA A 85 -17.19 -31.35 3.52
CA ALA A 85 -17.50 -30.07 2.91
C ALA A 85 -16.91 -28.88 3.70
N THR A 86 -16.96 -28.92 5.04
CA THR A 86 -16.33 -27.89 5.90
C THR A 86 -14.82 -27.85 5.71
N LEU A 87 -14.15 -29.01 5.70
CA LEU A 87 -12.71 -29.09 5.50
C LEU A 87 -12.30 -28.56 4.12
N VAL A 88 -13.03 -28.93 3.06
CA VAL A 88 -12.80 -28.43 1.71
C VAL A 88 -13.03 -26.92 1.65
N ALA A 89 -14.13 -26.41 2.22
CA ALA A 89 -14.42 -24.97 2.25
C ALA A 89 -13.33 -24.17 2.98
N VAL A 90 -12.85 -24.66 4.13
CA VAL A 90 -11.73 -24.04 4.88
C VAL A 90 -10.44 -24.08 4.07
N GLY A 91 -10.13 -25.22 3.44
CA GLY A 91 -8.95 -25.38 2.59
C GLY A 91 -8.93 -24.38 1.44
N LEU A 92 -10.05 -24.22 0.73
CA LEU A 92 -10.17 -23.27 -0.38
C LEU A 92 -10.15 -21.82 0.07
N ALA A 93 -10.82 -21.51 1.18
CA ALA A 93 -10.77 -20.17 1.74
C ALA A 93 -9.34 -19.78 2.16
N ARG A 94 -8.47 -20.75 2.46
CA ARG A 94 -7.03 -20.54 2.68
C ARG A 94 -6.22 -20.40 1.39
N LEU A 95 -6.70 -20.91 0.26
CA LEU A 95 -6.07 -20.71 -1.05
C LEU A 95 -6.39 -19.33 -1.67
N VAL A 96 -7.38 -18.63 -1.14
CA VAL A 96 -7.64 -17.23 -1.52
C VAL A 96 -6.47 -16.38 -1.03
N GLU A 97 -5.71 -15.83 -1.98
CA GLU A 97 -4.62 -14.91 -1.69
C GLU A 97 -5.14 -13.73 -0.87
N PRO A 98 -4.58 -13.46 0.32
CA PRO A 98 -5.02 -12.36 1.19
C PRO A 98 -4.97 -10.98 0.50
N SER A 99 -4.06 -10.82 -0.46
CA SER A 99 -3.85 -9.60 -1.23
C SER A 99 -5.01 -9.23 -2.16
N ALA A 100 -5.87 -10.18 -2.53
CA ALA A 100 -7.00 -9.93 -3.43
C ALA A 100 -8.24 -9.34 -2.73
N GLY A 101 -8.19 -9.22 -1.39
CA GLY A 101 -9.34 -8.89 -0.53
C GLY A 101 -10.36 -10.02 -0.49
N VAL A 102 -10.90 -10.33 0.68
CA VAL A 102 -11.79 -11.49 0.81
C VAL A 102 -13.25 -11.06 0.76
N GLY A 103 -13.97 -11.60 -0.22
CA GLY A 103 -15.40 -11.42 -0.33
C GLY A 103 -16.17 -12.31 0.64
N LEU A 104 -17.46 -12.03 0.83
CA LEU A 104 -18.30 -12.76 1.79
C LEU A 104 -18.50 -14.24 1.44
N GLY A 105 -18.22 -14.66 0.20
CA GLY A 105 -18.50 -16.01 -0.28
C GLY A 105 -17.81 -17.13 0.50
N GLY A 106 -16.51 -16.98 0.78
CA GLY A 106 -15.73 -17.96 1.55
C GLY A 106 -16.25 -18.16 2.98
N PRO A 107 -16.30 -17.10 3.82
CA PRO A 107 -16.82 -17.19 5.20
C PRO A 107 -18.24 -17.73 5.28
N VAL A 108 -19.14 -17.27 4.41
CA VAL A 108 -20.53 -17.73 4.39
C VAL A 108 -20.62 -19.22 4.03
N THR A 109 -19.78 -19.69 3.10
CA THR A 109 -19.72 -21.13 2.74
C THR A 109 -19.17 -21.98 3.88
N VAL A 110 -18.09 -21.54 4.55
CA VAL A 110 -17.51 -22.25 5.71
C VAL A 110 -18.50 -22.34 6.86
N ALA A 111 -19.14 -21.21 7.22
CA ALA A 111 -20.15 -21.16 8.27
C ALA A 111 -21.37 -22.02 7.92
N GLY A 112 -21.82 -21.99 6.66
CA GLY A 112 -22.91 -22.81 6.17
C GLY A 112 -22.60 -24.31 6.27
N ALA A 113 -21.43 -24.74 5.80
CA ALA A 113 -21.01 -26.15 5.85
C ALA A 113 -20.87 -26.64 7.31
N ALA A 114 -20.33 -25.80 8.20
CA ALA A 114 -20.25 -26.11 9.62
C ALA A 114 -21.65 -26.24 10.25
N ALA A 115 -22.58 -25.34 9.93
CA ALA A 115 -23.96 -25.41 10.41
C ALA A 115 -24.69 -26.68 9.94
N VAL A 116 -24.47 -27.11 8.69
CA VAL A 116 -24.98 -28.40 8.19
C VAL A 116 -24.41 -29.56 9.00
N THR A 117 -23.10 -29.58 9.22
CA THR A 117 -22.42 -30.63 9.99
C THR A 117 -22.94 -30.72 11.42
N LEU A 118 -23.02 -29.58 12.12
CA LEU A 118 -23.53 -29.49 13.49
C LEU A 118 -25.02 -29.88 13.55
N GLY A 119 -25.82 -29.46 12.58
CA GLY A 119 -27.23 -29.85 12.49
C GLY A 119 -27.41 -31.36 12.39
N TRP A 120 -26.61 -32.04 11.57
CA TRP A 120 -26.64 -33.50 11.46
C TRP A 120 -26.10 -34.20 12.72
N LEU A 121 -25.07 -33.67 13.38
CA LEU A 121 -24.59 -34.18 14.67
C LEU A 121 -25.66 -34.05 15.78
N LEU A 122 -26.41 -32.95 15.82
CA LEU A 122 -27.55 -32.76 16.74
C LEU A 122 -28.67 -33.77 16.46
N LEU A 123 -28.99 -34.02 15.18
CA LEU A 123 -29.98 -35.03 14.80
C LEU A 123 -29.52 -36.44 15.16
N LEU A 124 -28.22 -36.75 15.00
CA LEU A 124 -27.62 -38.02 15.41
C LEU A 124 -27.68 -38.22 16.93
N ALA A 125 -27.37 -37.18 17.72
CA ALA A 125 -27.41 -37.22 19.17
C ALA A 125 -28.84 -37.28 19.72
N GLY A 126 -29.78 -36.61 19.05
CA GLY A 126 -31.19 -36.57 19.44
C GLY A 126 -31.97 -37.83 19.06
N GLY A 127 -31.65 -38.54 17.97
CA GLY A 127 -32.52 -39.59 17.40
C GLY A 127 -32.91 -40.74 18.35
N PRO A 128 -34.08 -41.38 18.18
CA PRO A 128 -34.53 -42.52 18.99
C PRO A 128 -33.84 -43.83 18.59
N GLY A 129 -33.74 -44.79 19.52
CA GLY A 129 -33.16 -46.13 19.32
C GLY A 129 -31.64 -46.21 19.53
N PRO A 130 -30.99 -47.39 19.56
CA PRO A 130 -29.53 -47.51 19.57
C PRO A 130 -28.94 -47.47 18.15
N LEU A 131 -27.73 -46.93 17.97
CA LEU A 131 -26.94 -47.14 16.74
C LEU A 131 -26.54 -48.62 16.66
N PRO A 132 -26.67 -49.28 15.48
CA PRO A 132 -26.06 -50.59 15.26
C PRO A 132 -24.54 -50.42 15.21
N GLY A 133 -23.81 -50.98 16.17
CA GLY A 133 -22.35 -50.94 16.19
C GLY A 133 -21.71 -51.35 17.52
N PRO A 134 -20.44 -51.80 17.51
CA PRO A 134 -19.75 -52.43 18.63
C PRO A 134 -19.29 -51.46 19.73
N LEU A 135 -19.45 -50.15 19.54
CA LEU A 135 -19.00 -49.16 20.51
C LEU A 135 -19.89 -49.16 21.76
N PRO A 136 -19.29 -49.22 22.98
CA PRO A 136 -20.03 -49.19 24.23
C PRO A 136 -20.92 -47.94 24.32
N GLY A 137 -22.12 -48.10 24.87
CA GLY A 137 -23.14 -47.05 24.90
C GLY A 137 -22.69 -45.73 25.55
N SER A 138 -21.68 -45.77 26.43
CA SER A 138 -21.08 -44.62 27.11
C SER A 138 -20.17 -43.76 26.22
N ALA A 139 -19.54 -44.30 25.17
CA ALA A 139 -18.59 -43.58 24.32
C ALA A 139 -19.25 -42.67 23.26
N ARG A 140 -20.54 -42.89 23.00
CA ARG A 140 -21.30 -42.25 21.91
C ARG A 140 -21.58 -40.75 22.11
N PRO A 141 -22.04 -40.27 23.29
CA PRO A 141 -22.17 -38.82 23.51
C PRO A 141 -20.81 -38.12 23.45
N TRP A 142 -19.74 -38.79 23.91
CA TRP A 142 -18.39 -38.25 23.84
C TRP A 142 -17.87 -38.11 22.40
N LEU A 143 -18.22 -39.02 21.49
CA LEU A 143 -17.88 -38.88 20.06
C LEU A 143 -18.61 -37.71 19.39
N ALA A 144 -19.89 -37.50 19.71
CA ALA A 144 -20.64 -36.35 19.19
C ALA A 144 -20.10 -35.02 19.75
N VAL A 145 -19.75 -34.98 21.04
CA VAL A 145 -19.09 -33.83 21.67
C VAL A 145 -17.72 -33.57 21.06
N ALA A 146 -16.91 -34.61 20.85
CA ALA A 146 -15.60 -34.50 20.23
C ALA A 146 -15.70 -34.00 18.78
N ALA A 147 -16.61 -34.55 17.97
CA ALA A 147 -16.84 -34.09 16.60
C ALA A 147 -17.33 -32.62 16.56
N THR A 148 -18.23 -32.25 17.47
CA THR A 148 -18.67 -30.86 17.63
C THR A 148 -17.51 -29.94 17.99
N ALA A 149 -16.68 -30.34 18.96
CA ALA A 149 -15.50 -29.60 19.36
C ALA A 149 -14.52 -29.44 18.20
N VAL A 150 -14.28 -30.49 17.39
CA VAL A 150 -13.42 -30.41 16.20
C VAL A 150 -13.97 -29.40 15.19
N VAL A 151 -15.27 -29.44 14.87
CA VAL A 151 -15.88 -28.46 13.96
C VAL A 151 -15.75 -27.04 14.51
N LEU A 152 -16.01 -26.83 15.80
CA LEU A 152 -15.88 -25.52 16.43
C LEU A 152 -14.42 -25.03 16.44
N VAL A 153 -13.45 -25.89 16.73
CA VAL A 153 -12.02 -25.55 16.70
C VAL A 153 -11.58 -25.22 15.28
N LEU A 154 -12.04 -25.96 14.26
CA LEU A 154 -11.74 -25.67 12.86
C LEU A 154 -12.32 -24.32 12.41
N VAL A 155 -13.57 -24.03 12.77
CA VAL A 155 -14.24 -22.77 12.39
C VAL A 155 -13.69 -21.59 13.20
N ALA A 156 -13.42 -21.76 14.49
CA ALA A 156 -12.82 -20.72 15.32
C ALA A 156 -11.36 -20.45 14.91
N GLY A 157 -10.58 -21.51 14.64
CA GLY A 157 -9.23 -21.40 14.10
C GLY A 157 -9.23 -20.69 12.74
N PHE A 158 -10.14 -21.10 11.84
CA PHE A 158 -10.38 -20.38 10.58
C PHE A 158 -10.74 -18.92 10.84
N GLY A 159 -11.66 -18.61 11.76
CA GLY A 159 -12.06 -17.23 12.07
C GLY A 159 -10.93 -16.38 12.64
N VAL A 160 -10.06 -16.96 13.47
CA VAL A 160 -8.87 -16.29 14.03
C VAL A 160 -7.82 -16.07 12.96
N ASP A 161 -7.50 -17.08 12.14
CA ASP A 161 -6.58 -16.94 11.01
C ASP A 161 -7.12 -15.92 10.00
N TYR A 162 -8.42 -15.99 9.72
CA TYR A 162 -9.12 -15.06 8.84
C TYR A 162 -9.03 -13.61 9.33
N ALA A 163 -9.15 -13.40 10.64
CA ALA A 163 -9.01 -12.07 11.24
C ALA A 163 -7.54 -11.59 11.34
N ARG A 164 -6.55 -12.50 11.34
CA ARG A 164 -5.13 -12.16 11.47
C ARG A 164 -4.38 -11.99 10.15
N GLU A 165 -4.79 -12.69 9.11
CA GLU A 165 -4.04 -12.78 7.83
C GLU A 165 -4.20 -11.57 6.90
N GLY A 166 -4.73 -10.45 7.38
CA GLY A 166 -4.69 -9.23 6.58
C GLY A 166 -5.65 -9.20 5.40
N ARG A 167 -6.81 -9.82 5.59
CA ARG A 167 -7.87 -10.04 4.59
C ARG A 167 -8.85 -8.87 4.49
N PHE A 168 -8.62 -7.79 5.23
CA PHE A 168 -9.40 -6.55 5.24
C PHE A 168 -8.99 -5.59 4.12
N VAL A 169 -8.78 -6.13 2.92
CA VAL A 169 -8.38 -5.36 1.75
C VAL A 169 -9.63 -4.96 0.97
N ASP A 170 -9.87 -3.68 0.79
CA ASP A 170 -10.83 -3.14 -0.18
C ASP A 170 -10.05 -2.68 -1.42
N ALA A 171 -10.07 -3.52 -2.45
CA ALA A 171 -9.36 -3.29 -3.70
C ALA A 171 -10.31 -3.27 -4.89
N THR A 172 -10.14 -2.30 -5.78
CA THR A 172 -10.78 -2.25 -7.09
C THR A 172 -9.71 -2.09 -8.15
N THR A 173 -9.97 -2.58 -9.37
CA THR A 173 -9.09 -2.38 -10.52
C THR A 173 -9.65 -1.29 -11.44
N ALA A 174 -8.78 -0.67 -12.24
CA ALA A 174 -9.21 0.37 -13.16
C ALA A 174 -10.24 -0.15 -14.17
N GLY A 175 -11.34 0.60 -14.31
CA GLY A 175 -12.18 0.57 -15.50
C GLY A 175 -11.70 1.54 -16.58
N ASP A 176 -12.51 1.71 -17.62
CA ASP A 176 -12.19 2.63 -18.71
C ASP A 176 -12.08 4.10 -18.23
N PRO A 177 -11.16 4.90 -18.80
CA PRO A 177 -11.04 6.30 -18.46
C PRO A 177 -12.30 7.06 -18.87
N PRO A 178 -12.82 7.96 -18.01
CA PRO A 178 -13.93 8.81 -18.38
C PRO A 178 -13.56 9.71 -19.56
N THR A 179 -14.49 9.88 -20.51
CA THR A 179 -14.32 10.78 -21.65
C THR A 179 -14.56 12.22 -21.22
N GLY A 180 -13.51 13.02 -21.17
CA GLY A 180 -13.54 14.45 -20.87
C GLY A 180 -12.13 14.93 -20.55
N GLY A 181 -11.77 16.14 -20.99
CA GLY A 181 -10.45 16.72 -20.74
C GLY A 181 -10.60 18.22 -20.66
N GLY A 182 -10.42 18.77 -19.47
CA GLY A 182 -10.41 20.19 -19.22
C GLY A 182 -9.76 20.47 -17.88
N ASP A 183 -9.22 21.68 -17.75
CA ASP A 183 -8.72 22.22 -16.47
C ASP A 183 -9.83 22.18 -15.44
N GLN A 184 -9.76 21.24 -14.50
CA GLN A 184 -10.76 21.08 -13.45
C GLN A 184 -10.10 20.78 -12.12
N THR A 185 -10.63 21.42 -11.08
CA THR A 185 -10.22 21.19 -9.70
C THR A 185 -11.29 20.36 -9.02
N TRP A 186 -10.89 19.21 -8.49
CA TRP A 186 -11.81 18.30 -7.82
C TRP A 186 -11.42 18.16 -6.35
N PRO A 187 -12.36 18.30 -5.41
CA PRO A 187 -12.11 17.96 -4.02
C PRO A 187 -12.06 16.43 -3.87
N LEU A 188 -11.01 15.91 -3.24
CA LEU A 188 -10.95 14.50 -2.84
C LEU A 188 -11.36 14.36 -1.38
N PRO A 189 -12.46 13.66 -1.06
CA PRO A 189 -13.03 13.61 0.29
C PRO A 189 -12.27 12.63 1.21
N TYR A 190 -10.95 12.74 1.31
CA TYR A 190 -10.10 11.80 2.04
C TYR A 190 -9.21 12.52 3.04
N VAL A 191 -9.10 11.97 4.25
CA VAL A 191 -8.24 12.51 5.31
C VAL A 191 -6.82 12.00 5.15
N GLY A 192 -5.83 12.85 5.46
CA GLY A 192 -4.43 12.41 5.58
C GLY A 192 -3.78 11.98 4.26
N VAL A 193 -4.26 12.53 3.14
CA VAL A 193 -3.78 12.16 1.81
C VAL A 193 -2.48 12.88 1.41
N GLN A 194 -1.57 12.15 0.78
CA GLN A 194 -0.32 12.64 0.21
C GLN A 194 -0.20 12.17 -1.24
N LEU A 195 0.21 13.06 -2.15
CA LEU A 195 0.52 12.67 -3.52
C LEU A 195 1.76 11.78 -3.54
N VAL A 196 1.63 10.60 -4.13
CA VAL A 196 2.71 9.64 -4.32
C VAL A 196 3.42 9.90 -5.64
N GLY A 197 2.65 10.21 -6.68
CA GLY A 197 3.14 10.46 -8.03
C GLY A 197 2.02 10.52 -9.04
N VAL A 198 2.39 10.69 -10.31
CA VAL A 198 1.47 10.66 -11.44
C VAL A 198 1.97 9.61 -12.43
N HIS A 199 1.07 8.74 -12.88
CA HIS A 199 1.34 7.72 -13.89
C HIS A 199 0.31 7.87 -15.01
N ASP A 200 0.77 8.18 -16.21
CA ASP A 200 -0.07 8.53 -17.37
C ASP A 200 -1.14 9.60 -17.04
N ARG A 201 -2.40 9.19 -16.91
CA ARG A 201 -3.56 10.05 -16.62
C ARG A 201 -4.10 9.84 -15.20
N LEU A 202 -3.30 9.25 -14.32
CA LEU A 202 -3.67 8.91 -12.95
C LEU A 202 -2.80 9.65 -11.95
N ALA A 203 -3.43 10.39 -11.04
CA ALA A 203 -2.78 10.82 -9.81
C ALA A 203 -2.92 9.71 -8.77
N ILE A 204 -1.79 9.27 -8.21
CA ILE A 204 -1.75 8.25 -7.17
C ILE A 204 -1.57 8.96 -5.84
N VAL A 205 -2.52 8.73 -4.93
CA VAL A 205 -2.55 9.34 -3.60
C VAL A 205 -2.50 8.27 -2.53
N ARG A 206 -1.66 8.47 -1.52
CA ARG A 206 -1.57 7.69 -0.29
C ARG A 206 -2.49 8.30 0.75
N ALA A 207 -3.28 7.49 1.42
CA ALA A 207 -4.02 7.85 2.63
C ALA A 207 -3.58 6.97 3.81
N GLU A 208 -4.16 7.16 4.99
CA GLU A 208 -3.83 6.33 6.17
C GLU A 208 -4.18 4.85 5.97
N ASP A 209 -5.23 4.57 5.20
CA ASP A 209 -5.73 3.22 4.95
C ASP A 209 -5.16 2.57 3.68
N GLY A 210 -4.41 3.28 2.84
CA GLY A 210 -3.81 2.67 1.65
C GLY A 210 -3.53 3.66 0.54
N VAL A 211 -3.80 3.25 -0.70
CA VAL A 211 -3.58 4.08 -1.89
C VAL A 211 -4.81 4.08 -2.80
N ARG A 212 -4.98 5.18 -3.51
CA ARG A 212 -6.03 5.38 -4.53
C ARG A 212 -5.36 5.98 -5.76
N ALA A 213 -5.78 5.55 -6.94
CA ALA A 213 -5.52 6.29 -8.16
C ALA A 213 -6.78 6.99 -8.63
N VAL A 214 -6.60 8.21 -9.09
CA VAL A 214 -7.68 9.11 -9.48
C VAL A 214 -7.42 9.59 -10.90
N TRP A 215 -8.44 9.53 -11.75
CA TRP A 215 -8.37 10.08 -13.09
C TRP A 215 -8.19 11.60 -13.03
N LEU A 216 -7.11 12.10 -13.63
CA LEU A 216 -6.84 13.55 -13.69
C LEU A 216 -8.00 14.32 -14.35
N ALA A 217 -8.64 13.71 -15.35
CA ALA A 217 -9.74 14.28 -16.11
C ALA A 217 -11.01 14.58 -15.30
N SER A 218 -11.30 13.79 -14.25
CA SER A 218 -12.61 13.82 -13.58
C SER A 218 -12.55 13.82 -12.06
N GLY A 219 -11.39 13.58 -11.45
CA GLY A 219 -11.29 13.35 -10.01
C GLY A 219 -11.93 12.04 -9.55
N ALA A 220 -12.45 11.20 -10.46
CA ALA A 220 -13.05 9.92 -10.10
C ALA A 220 -11.97 8.88 -9.77
N ILE A 221 -12.24 8.03 -8.78
CA ILE A 221 -11.36 6.90 -8.45
C ILE A 221 -11.30 5.96 -9.65
N ALA A 222 -10.09 5.74 -10.18
CA ALA A 222 -9.83 4.72 -11.16
C ALA A 222 -9.73 3.36 -10.48
N TRP A 223 -8.84 3.27 -9.48
CA TRP A 223 -8.62 2.07 -8.69
C TRP A 223 -8.24 2.46 -7.25
N ARG A 224 -8.39 1.51 -6.32
CA ARG A 224 -7.97 1.69 -4.93
C ARG A 224 -7.44 0.38 -4.36
N TYR A 225 -6.57 0.50 -3.36
CA TYR A 225 -6.10 -0.60 -2.54
C TYR A 225 -6.01 -0.11 -1.10
N LEU A 226 -7.01 -0.49 -0.31
CA LEU A 226 -7.18 -0.03 1.07
C LEU A 226 -7.12 -1.21 2.03
N ARG A 227 -6.64 -0.96 3.24
CA ARG A 227 -6.50 -1.89 4.36
C ARG A 227 -7.03 -1.25 5.62
N SER A 228 -8.08 -1.81 6.19
CA SER A 228 -8.62 -1.30 7.47
C SER A 228 -7.90 -1.86 8.69
N ASP A 229 -7.02 -2.85 8.50
CA ASP A 229 -6.34 -3.57 9.57
C ASP A 229 -4.92 -3.07 9.84
N LEU A 230 -4.27 -2.45 8.86
CA LEU A 230 -2.91 -1.93 8.97
C LEU A 230 -2.84 -0.48 8.50
N PRO A 231 -2.21 0.42 9.27
CA PRO A 231 -1.96 1.77 8.81
C PRO A 231 -0.86 1.79 7.74
N THR A 232 -1.08 2.60 6.72
CA THR A 232 -0.09 2.90 5.68
C THR A 232 0.98 3.81 6.27
N GLN A 233 2.23 3.36 6.25
CA GLN A 233 3.36 4.17 6.68
C GLN A 233 3.81 5.10 5.55
N THR A 234 4.02 4.54 4.37
CA THR A 234 4.51 5.28 3.20
C THR A 234 4.15 4.60 1.89
N ALA A 235 4.23 5.33 0.79
CA ALA A 235 4.07 4.79 -0.55
C ALA A 235 4.92 5.58 -1.55
N GLY A 236 5.38 4.92 -2.62
CA GLY A 236 6.16 5.53 -3.69
C GLY A 236 5.81 4.95 -5.05
N LEU A 237 5.98 5.75 -6.10
CA LEU A 237 5.90 5.30 -7.49
C LEU A 237 7.31 4.95 -8.00
N VAL A 238 7.52 3.71 -8.39
CA VAL A 238 8.77 3.16 -8.94
C VAL A 238 8.49 2.67 -10.35
N GLY A 239 8.77 3.50 -11.35
CA GLY A 239 8.42 3.21 -12.74
C GLY A 239 6.91 3.09 -12.93
N ASP A 240 6.45 1.90 -13.29
CA ASP A 240 5.03 1.53 -13.46
C ASP A 240 4.43 0.84 -12.22
N THR A 241 5.15 0.84 -11.10
CA THR A 241 4.78 0.10 -9.89
C THR A 241 4.59 1.05 -8.71
N VAL A 242 3.43 0.99 -8.07
CA VAL A 242 3.18 1.66 -6.78
C VAL A 242 3.55 0.71 -5.66
N VAL A 243 4.55 1.07 -4.87
CA VAL A 243 4.96 0.30 -3.69
C VAL A 243 4.37 0.94 -2.45
N VAL A 244 3.56 0.18 -1.73
CA VAL A 244 2.83 0.60 -0.52
C VAL A 244 3.39 -0.15 0.67
N VAL A 245 3.73 0.57 1.74
CA VAL A 245 4.29 -0.01 2.96
C VAL A 245 3.30 0.18 4.11
N PHE A 246 2.84 -0.94 4.66
CA PHE A 246 2.00 -0.99 5.85
C PHE A 246 2.81 -1.39 7.07
N GLY A 247 2.51 -0.80 8.22
CA GLY A 247 3.15 -1.19 9.48
C GLY A 247 2.52 -2.43 10.08
N THR A 248 3.33 -3.35 10.59
CA THR A 248 2.88 -4.51 11.37
C THR A 248 3.58 -4.54 12.73
N ASP A 249 3.11 -5.38 13.66
CA ASP A 249 3.73 -5.53 14.98
C ASP A 249 5.16 -6.09 14.91
N ASP A 250 5.45 -6.87 13.89
CA ASP A 250 6.70 -7.63 13.68
C ASP A 250 7.56 -7.09 12.53
N GLY A 251 7.13 -6.02 11.87
CA GLY A 251 7.85 -5.49 10.72
C GLY A 251 7.03 -4.55 9.84
N VAL A 252 7.18 -4.76 8.54
CA VAL A 252 6.37 -4.10 7.52
C VAL A 252 5.82 -5.10 6.52
N LEU A 253 4.62 -4.82 6.02
CA LEU A 253 4.04 -5.49 4.89
C LEU A 253 4.16 -4.58 3.67
N VAL A 254 4.87 -5.05 2.65
CA VAL A 254 5.07 -4.32 1.40
C VAL A 254 4.17 -4.92 0.34
N THR A 255 3.35 -4.08 -0.29
CA THR A 255 2.51 -4.47 -1.43
C THR A 255 2.92 -3.66 -2.65
N ALA A 256 3.20 -4.32 -3.77
CA ALA A 256 3.41 -3.66 -5.05
C ALA A 256 2.16 -3.80 -5.91
N LEU A 257 1.73 -2.68 -6.49
CA LEU A 257 0.58 -2.57 -7.35
C LEU A 257 1.03 -2.06 -8.72
N ASP A 258 0.41 -2.55 -9.78
CA ASP A 258 0.50 -1.94 -11.09
C ASP A 258 -0.12 -0.53 -11.05
N ALA A 259 0.63 0.49 -11.47
CA ALA A 259 0.21 1.88 -11.36
C ALA A 259 -0.98 2.24 -12.26
N GLY A 260 -1.12 1.57 -13.40
CA GLY A 260 -2.23 1.78 -14.33
C GLY A 260 -3.53 1.14 -13.87
N SER A 261 -3.46 -0.10 -13.36
CA SER A 261 -4.64 -0.92 -13.07
C SER A 261 -4.96 -1.11 -11.60
N GLY A 262 -4.01 -0.87 -10.69
CA GLY A 262 -4.13 -1.20 -9.27
C GLY A 262 -4.01 -2.69 -8.95
N GLN A 263 -3.68 -3.54 -9.95
CA GLN A 263 -3.51 -4.98 -9.72
C GLN A 263 -2.31 -5.26 -8.84
N VAL A 264 -2.47 -6.14 -7.85
CA VAL A 264 -1.35 -6.57 -6.99
C VAL A 264 -0.36 -7.38 -7.82
N ARG A 265 0.89 -6.93 -7.87
CA ARG A 265 2.03 -7.67 -8.45
C ARG A 265 2.62 -8.63 -7.43
N PHE A 266 2.87 -8.16 -6.21
CA PHE A 266 3.33 -9.00 -5.11
C PHE A 266 2.92 -8.43 -3.75
N THR A 267 3.02 -9.26 -2.72
CA THR A 267 2.92 -8.86 -1.32
C THR A 267 3.93 -9.64 -0.49
N GLY A 268 4.76 -8.94 0.29
CA GLY A 268 5.85 -9.52 1.08
C GLY A 268 5.93 -8.92 2.48
N ARG A 269 6.27 -9.74 3.48
CA ARG A 269 6.58 -9.27 4.84
C ARG A 269 8.09 -9.16 5.02
N HIS A 270 8.53 -8.06 5.60
CA HIS A 270 9.95 -7.81 5.87
C HIS A 270 10.15 -7.42 7.34
N PRO A 271 11.12 -8.02 8.05
CA PRO A 271 11.34 -7.77 9.48
C PRO A 271 12.06 -6.43 9.66
N ALA A 272 11.36 -5.31 9.55
CA ALA A 272 11.92 -3.97 9.52
C ALA A 272 11.13 -2.95 10.36
N GLY A 273 11.78 -1.87 10.78
CA GLY A 273 11.13 -0.80 11.53
C GLY A 273 10.15 0.02 10.69
N LYS A 274 9.67 1.13 11.26
CA LYS A 274 8.86 2.10 10.53
C LYS A 274 9.61 2.64 9.32
N MET A 275 8.96 2.68 8.16
CA MET A 275 9.50 3.25 6.92
C MET A 275 8.95 4.67 6.70
N ALA A 276 9.82 5.57 6.25
CA ALA A 276 9.50 6.97 5.96
C ALA A 276 9.20 7.18 4.48
N SER A 277 10.03 6.63 3.60
CA SER A 277 9.94 6.90 2.15
C SER A 277 10.24 5.68 1.29
N VAL A 278 9.83 5.79 0.03
CA VAL A 278 10.02 4.80 -1.03
C VAL A 278 10.56 5.52 -2.26
N HIS A 279 11.69 5.06 -2.80
CA HIS A 279 12.33 5.63 -3.99
C HIS A 279 12.62 4.53 -5.02
N GLY A 280 12.61 4.89 -6.30
CA GLY A 280 12.91 3.96 -7.39
C GLY A 280 14.35 4.08 -7.89
N ALA A 281 15.08 2.98 -7.95
CA ALA A 281 16.41 2.89 -8.56
C ALA A 281 16.43 1.76 -9.59
N GLY A 282 16.07 2.08 -10.85
CA GLY A 282 15.89 1.09 -11.89
C GLY A 282 14.75 0.12 -11.54
N ARG A 283 15.08 -1.17 -11.34
CA ARG A 283 14.12 -2.20 -10.90
C ARG A 283 14.06 -2.40 -9.39
N THR A 284 14.84 -1.63 -8.63
CA THR A 284 14.85 -1.72 -7.16
C THR A 284 13.94 -0.65 -6.56
N ALA A 285 13.03 -1.06 -5.69
CA ALA A 285 12.37 -0.16 -4.75
C ALA A 285 13.23 -0.04 -3.49
N VAL A 286 13.61 1.19 -3.16
CA VAL A 286 14.45 1.53 -2.02
C VAL A 286 13.57 2.11 -0.92
N LEU A 287 13.45 1.38 0.19
CA LEU A 287 12.69 1.81 1.37
C LEU A 287 13.65 2.40 2.40
N SER A 288 13.34 3.58 2.92
CA SER A 288 14.14 4.21 3.99
C SER A 288 13.39 4.20 5.32
N GLY A 289 14.07 3.86 6.41
CA GLY A 289 13.51 3.88 7.77
C GLY A 289 13.21 5.28 8.29
N ALA A 290 12.20 5.39 9.16
CA ALA A 290 11.82 6.61 9.86
C ALA A 290 12.39 6.67 11.28
N GLY A 291 12.95 7.82 11.67
CA GLY A 291 13.12 8.20 13.07
C GLY A 291 14.51 7.93 13.67
N ILE A 292 14.53 7.90 15.01
CA ILE A 292 15.72 7.97 15.85
C ILE A 292 16.20 6.53 16.17
N GLY A 293 17.26 6.08 15.51
CA GLY A 293 17.83 4.72 15.60
C GLY A 293 18.06 4.17 14.20
N ALA A 294 19.08 3.32 13.99
CA ALA A 294 19.57 2.95 12.66
C ALA A 294 18.42 2.65 11.68
N GLY A 295 18.11 3.63 10.83
CA GLY A 295 17.03 3.52 9.86
C GLY A 295 17.52 2.59 8.77
N ASP A 296 17.09 1.32 8.83
CA ASP A 296 17.41 0.38 7.76
C ASP A 296 16.99 0.97 6.41
N VAL A 297 17.88 0.82 5.43
CA VAL A 297 17.55 1.00 4.02
C VAL A 297 17.40 -0.39 3.42
N LEU A 298 16.28 -0.65 2.78
CA LEU A 298 15.98 -1.93 2.14
C LEU A 298 15.93 -1.75 0.63
N GLY A 299 16.55 -2.67 -0.11
CA GLY A 299 16.35 -2.81 -1.55
C GLY A 299 15.46 -4.00 -1.85
N LEU A 300 14.33 -3.76 -2.52
CA LEU A 300 13.40 -4.79 -2.95
C LEU A 300 13.35 -4.86 -4.48
N ASP A 301 13.31 -6.06 -5.04
CA ASP A 301 13.00 -6.23 -6.46
C ASP A 301 11.52 -5.90 -6.70
N THR A 302 11.25 -4.96 -7.60
CA THR A 302 9.88 -4.53 -7.95
C THR A 302 9.08 -5.59 -8.70
N THR A 303 9.72 -6.66 -9.17
CA THR A 303 9.09 -7.73 -9.94
C THR A 303 8.40 -8.76 -9.04
N ASP A 304 9.09 -9.20 -8.00
CA ASP A 304 8.66 -10.32 -7.15
C ASP A 304 8.66 -9.98 -5.65
N GLY A 305 9.12 -8.79 -5.26
CA GLY A 305 9.19 -8.35 -3.87
C GLY A 305 10.32 -8.96 -3.07
N ARG A 306 11.24 -9.69 -3.71
CA ARG A 306 12.37 -10.29 -3.02
C ARG A 306 13.25 -9.21 -2.41
N LEU A 307 13.60 -9.38 -1.13
CA LEU A 307 14.62 -8.57 -0.47
C LEU A 307 15.98 -8.85 -1.12
N LEU A 308 16.50 -7.85 -1.83
CA LEU A 308 17.82 -7.92 -2.46
C LEU A 308 18.91 -7.67 -1.44
N TRP A 309 18.73 -6.64 -0.61
CA TRP A 309 19.69 -6.24 0.41
C TRP A 309 19.04 -5.43 1.51
N ARG A 310 19.71 -5.43 2.66
CA ARG A 310 19.43 -4.56 3.81
C ARG A 310 20.74 -3.87 4.17
N TRP A 311 20.67 -2.56 4.35
CA TRP A 311 21.79 -1.74 4.77
C TRP A 311 21.43 -0.96 6.03
N THR A 312 22.25 -1.10 7.06
CA THR A 312 22.03 -0.47 8.36
C THR A 312 23.12 0.61 8.55
N PRO A 313 22.76 1.91 8.57
CA PRO A 313 23.74 2.99 8.64
C PRO A 313 24.48 3.01 9.98
N ALA A 314 25.80 2.82 9.94
CA ALA A 314 26.68 2.99 11.08
C ALA A 314 28.02 3.62 10.67
N ARG A 315 28.53 4.52 11.51
CA ARG A 315 29.84 5.17 11.36
C ARG A 315 30.52 5.31 12.72
N ASN A 316 31.83 5.10 12.77
CA ASN A 316 32.65 5.17 13.99
C ASN A 316 32.05 4.40 15.18
N GLY A 317 31.46 3.23 14.92
CA GLY A 317 30.86 2.36 15.94
C GLY A 317 29.49 2.79 16.47
N GLY A 318 28.90 3.88 15.94
CA GLY A 318 27.57 4.36 16.32
C GLY A 318 26.55 4.34 15.18
N PRO A 319 25.24 4.32 15.48
CA PRO A 319 24.19 4.39 14.48
C PRO A 319 24.09 5.80 13.87
N CYS A 320 23.68 5.87 12.61
CA CYS A 320 23.31 7.12 11.96
C CYS A 320 21.83 7.10 11.54
N ASP A 321 21.23 8.28 11.50
CA ASP A 321 19.87 8.48 11.02
C ASP A 321 19.92 8.82 9.53
N VAL A 322 19.02 8.25 8.72
CA VAL A 322 18.84 8.64 7.32
C VAL A 322 18.02 9.93 7.30
N THR A 323 18.60 11.02 6.80
CA THR A 323 17.92 12.33 6.74
C THR A 323 17.31 12.61 5.38
N ASP A 324 17.89 12.06 4.32
CA ASP A 324 17.43 12.24 2.95
C ASP A 324 17.95 11.10 2.06
N LEU A 325 17.30 10.86 0.93
CA LEU A 325 17.67 9.83 -0.02
C LEU A 325 17.27 10.20 -1.44
N ALA A 326 18.19 10.01 -2.39
CA ALA A 326 17.91 10.15 -3.80
C ALA A 326 18.47 8.99 -4.61
N THR A 327 17.86 8.70 -5.76
CA THR A 327 18.20 7.53 -6.57
C THR A 327 18.46 7.93 -8.02
N THR A 328 19.47 7.30 -8.60
CA THR A 328 19.65 7.18 -10.05
C THR A 328 19.25 5.76 -10.47
N ALA A 329 19.49 5.37 -11.74
CA ALA A 329 19.14 4.04 -12.20
C ALA A 329 19.90 2.91 -11.47
N ASP A 330 21.15 3.15 -11.07
CA ASP A 330 22.05 2.11 -10.54
C ASP A 330 22.64 2.45 -9.16
N THR A 331 22.49 3.69 -8.69
CA THR A 331 23.07 4.18 -7.45
C THR A 331 22.01 4.84 -6.57
N VAL A 332 22.09 4.60 -5.27
CA VAL A 332 21.28 5.23 -4.22
C VAL A 332 22.21 6.11 -3.41
N ALA A 333 21.96 7.42 -3.35
CA ALA A 333 22.68 8.30 -2.45
C ALA A 333 21.85 8.57 -1.20
N VAL A 334 22.46 8.37 -0.04
CA VAL A 334 21.84 8.47 1.28
C VAL A 334 22.54 9.55 2.09
N ALA A 335 21.79 10.55 2.55
CA ALA A 335 22.27 11.53 3.51
C ALA A 335 22.12 10.97 4.93
N LEU A 336 23.20 11.04 5.70
CA LEU A 336 23.27 10.53 7.05
C LEU A 336 23.59 11.63 8.05
N ARG A 337 22.88 11.57 9.18
CA ARG A 337 23.23 12.31 10.40
C ARG A 337 23.67 11.32 11.47
N CYS A 338 24.95 11.31 11.76
CA CYS A 338 25.52 10.39 12.74
C CYS A 338 25.54 11.01 14.15
N ARG A 339 25.23 10.22 15.18
CA ARG A 339 25.11 10.72 16.56
C ARG A 339 26.39 10.66 17.36
N ALA A 340 27.36 9.88 16.91
CA ALA A 340 28.66 9.83 17.55
C ALA A 340 29.28 11.24 17.53
N GLN A 341 29.78 11.70 18.68
CA GLN A 341 30.40 13.03 18.79
C GLN A 341 31.57 13.14 17.80
N GLY A 342 31.63 14.26 17.07
CA GLY A 342 32.70 14.54 16.11
C GLY A 342 32.56 13.84 14.76
N VAL A 343 31.40 13.23 14.45
CA VAL A 343 31.11 12.71 13.11
C VAL A 343 30.34 13.76 12.33
N ASP A 344 30.96 14.27 11.26
CA ASP A 344 30.31 15.18 10.31
C ASP A 344 29.17 14.46 9.57
N ASP A 345 28.19 15.21 9.07
CA ASP A 345 27.16 14.66 8.19
C ASP A 345 27.80 14.03 6.94
N VAL A 346 27.29 12.86 6.54
CA VAL A 346 27.90 12.02 5.51
C VAL A 346 26.89 11.75 4.41
N ALA A 347 27.30 11.86 3.14
CA ALA A 347 26.58 11.29 2.02
C ALA A 347 27.23 9.97 1.61
N VAL A 348 26.43 8.92 1.42
CA VAL A 348 26.91 7.58 1.06
C VAL A 348 26.24 7.14 -0.24
N GLY A 349 27.02 6.64 -1.19
CA GLY A 349 26.52 6.00 -2.40
C GLY A 349 26.46 4.50 -2.23
N LEU A 350 25.28 3.91 -2.42
CA LEU A 350 25.04 2.47 -2.41
C LEU A 350 24.71 1.99 -3.82
N THR A 351 25.17 0.80 -4.18
CA THR A 351 24.74 0.12 -5.40
C THR A 351 23.27 -0.28 -5.28
N ALA A 352 22.42 0.13 -6.22
CA ALA A 352 20.97 -0.10 -6.15
C ALA A 352 20.58 -1.59 -6.10
N THR A 353 21.37 -2.49 -6.69
CA THR A 353 21.06 -3.92 -6.77
C THR A 353 21.62 -4.74 -5.61
N THR A 354 22.67 -4.27 -4.94
CA THR A 354 23.37 -5.04 -3.89
C THR A 354 23.44 -4.34 -2.53
N GLY A 355 23.13 -3.04 -2.46
CA GLY A 355 23.28 -2.24 -1.26
C GLY A 355 24.73 -2.02 -0.84
N ALA A 356 25.69 -2.44 -1.66
CA ALA A 356 27.10 -2.28 -1.37
C ALA A 356 27.50 -0.81 -1.48
N GLU A 357 28.18 -0.31 -0.45
CA GLU A 357 28.76 1.02 -0.44
C GLU A 357 29.81 1.17 -1.54
N ARG A 358 29.61 2.15 -2.43
CA ARG A 358 30.53 2.53 -3.51
C ARG A 358 31.46 3.64 -3.09
N TRP A 359 30.89 4.65 -2.43
CA TRP A 359 31.61 5.85 -2.03
C TRP A 359 30.98 6.46 -0.78
N SER A 360 31.78 7.26 -0.07
CA SER A 360 31.37 8.02 1.11
C SER A 360 32.01 9.41 1.04
N TRP A 361 31.20 10.43 1.28
CA TRP A 361 31.61 11.83 1.24
C TRP A 361 31.25 12.53 2.55
N HIS A 362 32.22 13.22 3.13
CA HIS A 362 32.05 13.95 4.40
C HIS A 362 31.84 15.44 4.12
N ALA A 363 30.75 16.00 4.66
CA ALA A 363 30.53 17.43 4.61
C ALA A 363 31.58 18.13 5.50
N ILE A 364 32.46 18.95 4.90
CA ILE A 364 33.55 19.66 5.61
C ILE A 364 33.01 20.74 6.60
N GLN A 365 31.69 20.87 6.77
CA GLN A 365 31.07 21.91 7.61
C GLN A 365 30.49 21.33 8.90
N ARG A 366 31.04 21.76 10.04
CA ARG A 366 30.62 21.40 11.41
C ARG A 366 29.29 22.03 11.88
N SER A 367 28.56 22.72 10.99
CA SER A 367 27.29 23.33 11.39
C SER A 367 26.18 22.28 11.30
N PRO A 368 25.24 22.21 12.26
CA PRO A 368 24.16 21.21 12.30
C PRO A 368 23.07 21.42 11.22
N SER A 369 23.45 21.85 10.02
CA SER A 369 22.54 22.11 8.91
C SER A 369 22.19 20.83 8.16
N GLU A 370 20.90 20.67 7.87
CA GLU A 370 20.31 19.55 7.13
C GLU A 370 21.05 19.27 5.81
N LEU A 371 21.74 18.12 5.73
CA LEU A 371 22.29 17.59 4.49
C LEU A 371 21.16 16.99 3.66
N ARG A 372 20.98 17.52 2.44
CA ARG A 372 20.05 16.99 1.44
C ARG A 372 20.77 16.47 0.22
N VAL A 373 20.18 15.51 -0.46
CA VAL A 373 20.74 14.90 -1.68
C VAL A 373 19.69 14.88 -2.78
N TYR A 374 20.08 15.32 -3.98
CA TYR A 374 19.23 15.32 -5.16
C TYR A 374 19.90 14.51 -6.28
N ALA A 375 19.15 13.66 -6.98
CA ALA A 375 19.67 12.93 -8.13
C ALA A 375 19.65 13.83 -9.38
N THR A 376 20.68 13.76 -10.21
CA THR A 376 20.89 14.62 -11.39
C THR A 376 21.33 13.78 -12.58
N GLY A 377 20.49 12.82 -13.01
CA GLY A 377 20.73 11.93 -14.17
C GLY A 377 21.99 11.05 -14.06
N ALA A 378 23.17 11.67 -14.20
CA ALA A 378 24.50 11.07 -14.13
C ALA A 378 25.15 11.12 -12.73
N GLY A 379 24.57 11.82 -11.76
CA GLY A 379 25.18 11.99 -10.44
C GLY A 379 24.22 12.48 -9.38
N PHE A 380 24.78 13.00 -8.30
CA PHE A 380 24.04 13.56 -7.18
C PHE A 380 24.54 14.95 -6.84
N VAL A 381 23.66 15.81 -6.34
CA VAL A 381 24.04 17.07 -5.72
C VAL A 381 23.71 17.00 -4.25
N THR A 382 24.73 17.11 -3.40
CA THR A 382 24.55 17.35 -1.97
C THR A 382 24.42 18.83 -1.71
N VAL A 383 23.47 19.21 -0.86
CA VAL A 383 23.23 20.59 -0.45
C VAL A 383 23.36 20.67 1.06
N THR A 384 24.21 21.58 1.52
CA THR A 384 24.51 21.83 2.94
C THR A 384 24.26 23.30 3.31
N GLY A 385 23.91 23.56 4.57
CA GLY A 385 23.81 24.90 5.13
C GLY A 385 22.43 25.55 5.08
N ALA A 386 22.27 26.62 5.86
CA ALA A 386 21.24 27.64 5.63
C ALA A 386 21.78 28.66 4.61
N SER A 387 20.89 29.36 3.89
CA SER A 387 21.26 30.27 2.79
C SER A 387 22.41 31.24 3.16
N PRO A 388 23.44 31.44 2.32
CA PRO A 388 23.65 30.79 1.02
C PRO A 388 24.05 29.32 1.21
N ARG A 389 23.31 28.44 0.54
CA ARG A 389 23.56 27.00 0.61
C ARG A 389 24.81 26.70 -0.19
N ARG A 390 25.51 25.63 0.18
CA ARG A 390 26.63 25.12 -0.60
C ARG A 390 26.20 23.82 -1.24
N ALA A 391 26.35 23.76 -2.56
CA ALA A 391 26.05 22.59 -3.35
C ALA A 391 27.35 21.96 -3.87
N VAL A 392 27.36 20.63 -3.90
CA VAL A 392 28.49 19.85 -4.36
C VAL A 392 27.95 18.72 -5.23
N TYR A 393 28.43 18.64 -6.47
CA TYR A 393 28.15 17.50 -7.33
C TYR A 393 29.04 16.31 -6.97
N MET A 394 28.47 15.11 -7.04
CA MET A 394 29.16 13.85 -6.88
C MET A 394 28.77 12.95 -8.05
N ASP A 395 29.77 12.39 -8.72
CA ASP A 395 29.57 11.37 -9.74
C ASP A 395 28.90 10.11 -9.15
N ALA A 396 27.90 9.55 -9.83
CA ALA A 396 27.11 8.44 -9.28
C ALA A 396 27.97 7.18 -9.07
N GLU A 397 28.88 6.89 -10.00
CA GLU A 397 29.70 5.68 -9.98
C GLU A 397 30.84 5.79 -8.97
N THR A 398 31.59 6.87 -9.05
CA THR A 398 32.87 7.00 -8.33
C THR A 398 32.76 7.81 -7.04
N GLY A 399 31.68 8.58 -6.85
CA GLY A 399 31.60 9.57 -5.78
C GLY A 399 32.59 10.72 -5.93
N THR A 400 33.22 10.85 -7.11
CA THR A 400 34.18 11.93 -7.36
C THR A 400 33.46 13.25 -7.26
N VAL A 401 33.99 14.11 -6.38
CA VAL A 401 33.43 15.42 -6.10
C VAL A 401 33.81 16.40 -7.20
N GLY A 402 32.80 17.03 -7.80
CA GLY A 402 32.95 18.10 -8.78
C GLY A 402 33.20 19.46 -8.14
N THR A 403 32.99 20.52 -8.93
CA THR A 403 33.12 21.90 -8.46
C THR A 403 32.05 22.19 -7.41
N ARG A 404 32.47 22.84 -6.32
CA ARG A 404 31.56 23.40 -5.34
C ARG A 404 31.01 24.72 -5.87
N HIS A 405 29.71 24.91 -5.78
CA HIS A 405 29.08 26.19 -6.12
C HIS A 405 28.14 26.67 -5.02
N ASP A 406 27.99 27.98 -4.95
CA ASP A 406 27.03 28.62 -4.06
C ASP A 406 25.64 28.47 -4.64
N ALA A 407 24.75 27.94 -3.82
CA ALA A 407 23.32 27.78 -4.09
C ALA A 407 22.59 28.92 -3.38
N ALA A 408 22.25 29.97 -4.14
CA ALA A 408 21.56 31.14 -3.60
C ALA A 408 20.11 30.83 -3.15
N GLY A 409 19.49 29.77 -3.70
CA GLY A 409 18.09 29.43 -3.46
C GLY A 409 17.77 28.69 -2.16
N THR A 410 16.51 28.80 -1.72
CA THR A 410 15.95 28.08 -0.57
C THR A 410 15.31 26.73 -0.96
N LEU A 411 15.13 26.48 -2.25
CA LEU A 411 14.68 25.20 -2.80
C LEU A 411 15.54 24.85 -4.02
N ALA A 412 15.90 23.56 -4.14
CA ALA A 412 16.66 23.02 -5.27
C ALA A 412 15.82 21.92 -5.95
N VAL A 413 15.78 21.93 -7.28
CA VAL A 413 14.92 21.03 -8.08
C VAL A 413 15.77 20.37 -9.17
N PRO A 414 16.02 19.06 -9.09
CA PRO A 414 16.76 18.39 -10.14
C PRO A 414 15.94 18.27 -11.42
N THR A 415 16.61 18.41 -12.56
CA THR A 415 16.06 18.17 -13.90
C THR A 415 16.67 16.90 -14.49
N ALA A 416 16.00 16.30 -15.48
CA ALA A 416 16.54 15.15 -16.22
C ALA A 416 17.81 15.49 -17.03
N GLU A 417 17.99 16.75 -17.41
CA GLU A 417 19.09 17.25 -18.25
C GLU A 417 20.39 17.53 -17.46
N GLY A 418 20.45 17.13 -16.19
CA GLY A 418 21.61 17.41 -15.32
C GLY A 418 21.70 18.87 -14.88
N LEU A 419 20.63 19.64 -15.01
CA LEU A 419 20.49 20.96 -14.39
C LEU A 419 19.86 20.84 -13.01
N LEU A 420 20.23 21.76 -12.14
CA LEU A 420 19.62 22.00 -10.85
C LEU A 420 19.01 23.40 -10.86
N LEU A 421 17.71 23.48 -10.62
CA LEU A 421 17.02 24.77 -10.53
C LEU A 421 16.98 25.23 -9.09
N TYR A 422 17.45 26.44 -8.86
CA TYR A 422 17.34 27.10 -7.57
C TYR A 422 16.20 28.10 -7.61
N ALA A 423 15.26 27.97 -6.68
CA ALA A 423 14.23 28.95 -6.45
C ALA A 423 14.65 29.83 -5.27
N GLU A 424 14.82 31.13 -5.53
CA GLU A 424 15.27 32.10 -4.56
C GLU A 424 14.16 33.12 -4.27
N PRO A 425 13.70 33.24 -3.01
CA PRO A 425 12.78 34.29 -2.62
C PRO A 425 13.53 35.62 -2.55
N SER A 426 12.90 36.70 -3.02
CA SER A 426 13.41 38.06 -2.83
C SER A 426 12.26 39.03 -2.59
N ALA A 427 12.55 40.13 -1.89
CA ALA A 427 11.56 41.13 -1.54
C ALA A 427 10.95 41.81 -2.78
N GLU A 428 11.74 42.02 -3.82
CA GLU A 428 11.32 42.75 -5.02
C GLU A 428 10.81 41.81 -6.13
N ARG A 429 11.55 40.72 -6.39
CA ARG A 429 11.22 39.73 -7.41
C ARG A 429 11.87 38.40 -7.05
N ALA A 430 11.11 37.30 -7.10
CA ALA A 430 11.69 35.97 -6.94
C ALA A 430 12.57 35.64 -8.15
N HIS A 431 13.53 34.75 -7.96
CA HIS A 431 14.42 34.30 -9.03
C HIS A 431 14.35 32.77 -9.21
N LEU A 432 14.43 32.34 -10.46
CA LEU A 432 14.73 30.97 -10.83
C LEU A 432 16.06 30.94 -11.57
N THR A 433 17.00 30.19 -11.04
CA THR A 433 18.34 30.06 -11.61
C THR A 433 18.61 28.62 -11.96
N ALA A 434 18.90 28.34 -13.23
CA ALA A 434 19.38 27.02 -13.65
C ALA A 434 20.89 26.96 -13.60
N VAL A 435 21.38 25.94 -12.90
CA VAL A 435 22.80 25.67 -12.76
C VAL A 435 23.09 24.28 -13.28
N GLU A 436 24.11 24.13 -14.12
CA GLU A 436 24.61 22.82 -14.53
C GLU A 436 25.22 22.12 -13.32
N ALA A 437 24.61 21.01 -12.91
CA ALA A 437 24.92 20.37 -11.63
C ALA A 437 26.42 20.06 -11.49
N ARG A 438 27.04 19.54 -12.56
CA ARG A 438 28.44 19.11 -12.57
C ARG A 438 29.46 20.24 -12.49
N THR A 439 29.19 21.35 -13.18
CA THR A 439 30.17 22.44 -13.36
C THR A 439 29.90 23.63 -12.43
N GLY A 440 28.67 23.75 -11.92
CA GLY A 440 28.21 24.94 -11.22
C GLY A 440 27.96 26.14 -12.14
N ALA A 441 28.02 25.96 -13.46
CA ALA A 441 27.81 27.04 -14.41
C ALA A 441 26.33 27.43 -14.49
N VAL A 442 26.03 28.71 -14.29
CA VAL A 442 24.70 29.27 -14.50
C VAL A 442 24.39 29.22 -16.00
N LYS A 443 23.29 28.53 -16.37
CA LYS A 443 22.80 28.49 -17.74
C LYS A 443 21.87 29.66 -18.03
N TRP A 444 20.98 29.95 -17.10
CA TRP A 444 20.07 31.08 -17.16
C TRP A 444 19.63 31.47 -15.75
N ASP A 445 19.22 32.73 -15.62
CA ASP A 445 18.61 33.32 -14.42
C ASP A 445 17.44 34.18 -14.90
N VAL A 446 16.25 33.87 -14.38
CA VAL A 446 15.01 34.55 -14.73
C VAL A 446 14.40 35.13 -13.46
N GLY A 447 14.25 36.46 -13.45
CA GLY A 447 13.44 37.15 -12.47
C GLY A 447 11.96 36.93 -12.76
N LEU A 448 11.19 36.58 -11.73
CA LEU A 448 9.75 36.38 -11.78
C LEU A 448 9.02 37.59 -11.20
N PRO A 449 8.62 38.57 -12.04
CA PRO A 449 7.91 39.75 -11.57
C PRO A 449 6.56 39.37 -10.93
N GLY A 450 6.19 40.06 -9.86
CA GLY A 450 4.95 39.79 -9.13
C GLY A 450 5.03 38.61 -8.14
N LEU A 451 6.20 38.00 -7.97
CA LEU A 451 6.50 37.02 -6.91
C LEU A 451 7.35 37.60 -5.76
N GLY A 452 7.48 38.93 -5.68
CA GLY A 452 8.12 39.60 -4.54
C GLY A 452 7.53 39.11 -3.20
N GLY A 453 8.39 38.76 -2.25
CA GLY A 453 8.04 38.24 -0.93
C GLY A 453 7.47 36.82 -0.91
N HIS A 454 7.31 36.15 -2.06
CA HIS A 454 6.84 34.76 -2.08
C HIS A 454 7.95 33.80 -1.67
N GLN A 455 7.56 32.69 -1.02
CA GLN A 455 8.47 31.63 -0.59
C GLN A 455 8.25 30.38 -1.46
N PRO A 456 9.30 29.79 -2.06
CA PRO A 456 9.16 28.52 -2.76
C PRO A 456 8.91 27.40 -1.73
N LEU A 457 7.93 26.53 -2.02
CA LEU A 457 7.54 25.45 -1.11
C LEU A 457 8.06 24.09 -1.58
N THR A 458 7.77 23.77 -2.84
CA THR A 458 8.08 22.48 -3.44
C THR A 458 8.13 22.63 -4.96
N ALA A 459 8.72 21.67 -5.63
CA ALA A 459 8.88 21.70 -7.08
C ALA A 459 9.09 20.30 -7.64
N THR A 460 8.86 20.18 -8.94
CA THR A 460 9.04 18.95 -9.70
C THR A 460 9.46 19.29 -11.13
N THR A 461 9.98 18.31 -11.86
CA THR A 461 10.35 18.46 -13.27
C THR A 461 9.72 17.32 -14.07
N ALA A 462 9.30 17.62 -15.28
CA ALA A 462 8.78 16.62 -16.21
C ALA A 462 9.02 17.06 -17.66
N GLY A 463 9.75 16.24 -18.41
CA GLY A 463 10.19 16.62 -19.76
C GLY A 463 11.08 17.86 -19.74
N ASP A 464 10.72 18.84 -20.57
CA ASP A 464 11.40 20.13 -20.74
C ASP A 464 10.89 21.22 -19.79
N LYS A 465 10.07 20.85 -18.79
CA LYS A 465 9.44 21.80 -17.86
C LYS A 465 9.80 21.53 -16.41
N ALA A 466 9.90 22.61 -15.65
CA ALA A 466 9.96 22.62 -14.21
C ALA A 466 8.78 23.38 -13.65
N TYR A 467 8.14 22.83 -12.63
CA TYR A 467 7.02 23.44 -11.94
C TYR A 467 7.41 23.74 -10.51
N VAL A 468 7.32 25.00 -10.12
CA VAL A 468 7.66 25.48 -8.77
C VAL A 468 6.43 26.09 -8.14
N LEU A 469 6.09 25.59 -6.95
CA LEU A 469 4.97 26.09 -6.18
C LEU A 469 5.45 27.14 -5.17
N TRP A 470 4.89 28.34 -5.27
CA TRP A 470 5.22 29.50 -4.45
C TRP A 470 4.08 29.84 -3.49
N ARG A 471 4.42 30.34 -2.30
CA ARG A 471 3.48 30.85 -1.30
C ARG A 471 3.66 32.35 -1.12
N ALA A 472 2.60 33.11 -1.35
CA ALA A 472 2.53 34.53 -1.05
C ALA A 472 2.54 34.78 0.48
N PRO A 473 2.92 35.98 0.94
CA PRO A 473 2.83 36.35 2.35
C PRO A 473 1.41 36.22 2.95
N ASP A 474 0.39 36.40 2.12
CA ASP A 474 -1.03 36.25 2.50
C ASP A 474 -1.50 34.76 2.50
N GLY A 475 -0.62 33.82 2.14
CA GLY A 475 -0.90 32.40 2.12
C GLY A 475 -1.41 31.85 0.78
N ARG A 476 -1.70 32.69 -0.22
CA ARG A 476 -2.10 32.22 -1.56
C ARG A 476 -0.97 31.44 -2.22
N LEU A 477 -1.34 30.45 -3.02
CA LEU A 477 -0.39 29.60 -3.74
C LEU A 477 -0.33 29.99 -5.23
N ARG A 478 0.85 29.90 -5.83
CA ARG A 478 1.05 30.17 -7.25
C ARG A 478 1.99 29.13 -7.86
N LEU A 479 1.53 28.42 -8.88
CA LEU A 479 2.33 27.46 -9.63
C LEU A 479 2.94 28.17 -10.83
N ILE A 480 4.27 28.17 -10.91
CA ILE A 480 5.01 28.68 -12.06
C ILE A 480 5.65 27.51 -12.80
N GLY A 481 5.32 27.40 -14.09
CA GLY A 481 6.00 26.51 -15.03
C GLY A 481 7.09 27.26 -15.77
N ALA A 482 8.31 26.73 -15.81
CA ALA A 482 9.42 27.28 -16.57
C ALA A 482 10.05 26.20 -17.46
N ARG A 483 10.47 26.55 -18.68
CA ARG A 483 11.25 25.64 -19.51
C ARG A 483 12.64 25.43 -18.91
N THR A 484 13.10 24.19 -18.86
CA THR A 484 14.43 23.85 -18.33
C THR A 484 15.56 24.41 -19.21
N THR A 485 15.31 24.60 -20.50
CA THR A 485 16.32 25.03 -21.47
C THR A 485 16.67 26.52 -21.38
N ASP A 486 15.69 27.39 -21.10
CA ASP A 486 15.87 28.85 -21.17
C ASP A 486 15.17 29.65 -20.06
N GLY A 487 14.47 28.98 -19.14
CA GLY A 487 13.73 29.62 -18.06
C GLY A 487 12.48 30.37 -18.50
N GLY A 488 12.10 30.28 -19.79
CA GLY A 488 10.90 30.91 -20.32
C GLY A 488 9.66 30.40 -19.57
N SER A 489 8.84 31.33 -19.08
CA SER A 489 7.59 31.00 -18.40
C SER A 489 6.65 30.29 -19.38
N THR A 490 6.20 29.10 -19.00
CA THR A 490 5.21 28.30 -19.74
C THR A 490 3.87 28.33 -19.07
N GLU A 491 3.84 28.62 -17.77
CA GLU A 491 2.63 28.55 -16.98
C GLU A 491 2.71 29.46 -15.76
N ASP A 492 1.59 30.07 -15.44
CA ASP A 492 1.43 30.92 -14.27
C ASP A 492 -0.01 30.81 -13.78
N ARG A 493 -0.22 29.97 -12.76
CA ARG A 493 -1.55 29.71 -12.20
C ARG A 493 -1.60 30.05 -10.73
N THR A 494 -2.65 30.77 -10.34
CA THR A 494 -2.98 30.98 -8.94
C THR A 494 -3.82 29.81 -8.44
N ILE A 495 -3.42 29.21 -7.32
CA ILE A 495 -4.14 28.12 -6.65
C ILE A 495 -4.80 28.70 -5.41
N THR A 496 -6.12 28.66 -5.40
CA THR A 496 -6.94 29.17 -4.29
C THR A 496 -7.20 28.07 -3.27
N CYS A 497 -6.88 28.35 -2.02
CA CYS A 497 -7.27 27.54 -0.86
C CYS A 497 -8.39 28.26 -0.10
N ALA A 498 -9.30 27.52 0.55
CA ALA A 498 -10.41 28.14 1.28
C ALA A 498 -9.94 28.89 2.54
N THR A 499 -8.91 28.39 3.24
CA THR A 499 -8.33 29.09 4.41
C THR A 499 -6.80 29.21 4.37
N ARG A 500 -6.08 28.10 4.54
CA ARG A 500 -4.61 27.99 4.47
C ARG A 500 -4.23 26.58 4.03
N CYS A 501 -3.14 26.47 3.29
CA CYS A 501 -2.63 25.20 2.77
C CYS A 501 -1.27 24.87 3.39
N PRO A 502 -1.22 24.32 4.63
CA PRO A 502 0.02 24.02 5.33
C PRO A 502 0.85 22.95 4.61
N GLU A 503 0.19 21.87 4.14
CA GLU A 503 0.83 20.76 3.43
C GLU A 503 0.51 20.86 1.95
N VAL A 504 1.56 20.91 1.14
CA VAL A 504 1.47 20.96 -0.32
C VAL A 504 2.48 20.02 -0.94
N SER A 505 2.10 19.40 -2.05
CA SER A 505 3.02 18.64 -2.88
C SER A 505 2.69 18.84 -4.35
N VAL A 506 3.72 18.76 -5.20
CA VAL A 506 3.58 18.88 -6.65
C VAL A 506 4.26 17.68 -7.30
N ALA A 507 3.58 17.08 -8.28
CA ALA A 507 4.16 16.09 -9.19
C ALA A 507 3.74 16.41 -10.61
N ALA A 508 4.52 15.99 -11.60
CA ALA A 508 4.23 16.29 -12.99
C ALA A 508 4.53 15.11 -13.92
N THR A 509 3.85 15.13 -15.06
CA THR A 509 4.14 14.37 -16.27
C THR A 509 4.48 15.38 -17.38
N PRO A 510 5.00 14.94 -18.55
CA PRO A 510 5.28 15.87 -19.65
C PRO A 510 4.07 16.71 -20.09
N THR A 511 2.84 16.23 -19.82
CA THR A 511 1.60 16.87 -20.26
C THR A 511 0.74 17.43 -19.12
N HIS A 512 1.07 17.15 -17.86
CA HIS A 512 0.25 17.57 -16.72
C HIS A 512 1.11 17.94 -15.52
N ALA A 513 0.85 19.07 -14.85
CA ALA A 513 1.26 19.25 -13.46
C ALA A 513 0.09 19.01 -12.51
N VAL A 514 0.36 18.39 -11.37
CA VAL A 514 -0.60 18.07 -10.33
C VAL A 514 -0.13 18.71 -9.04
N VAL A 515 -0.86 19.72 -8.58
CA VAL A 515 -0.67 20.26 -7.24
C VAL A 515 -1.72 19.67 -6.34
N THR A 516 -1.28 19.28 -5.14
CA THR A 516 -2.15 18.82 -4.09
C THR A 516 -1.97 19.69 -2.86
N THR A 517 -3.07 20.09 -2.26
CA THR A 517 -3.09 20.96 -1.09
C THR A 517 -4.01 20.37 -0.03
N ARG A 518 -3.63 20.47 1.25
CA ARG A 518 -4.51 20.12 2.37
C ARG A 518 -5.01 21.40 3.04
N ASP A 519 -6.32 21.58 3.16
CA ASP A 519 -6.89 22.66 3.98
C ASP A 519 -6.92 22.22 5.46
N GLU A 520 -6.62 23.12 6.40
CA GLU A 520 -6.67 22.81 7.83
C GLU A 520 -8.09 22.48 8.33
N LYS A 521 -9.12 23.00 7.64
CA LYS A 521 -10.53 22.84 8.00
C LYS A 521 -11.31 21.95 7.05
N ALA A 522 -10.86 21.82 5.80
CA ALA A 522 -11.46 20.92 4.83
C ALA A 522 -10.59 19.67 4.64
N THR A 523 -11.22 18.51 4.68
CA THR A 523 -10.61 17.20 4.47
C THR A 523 -10.32 16.92 2.99
N GLU A 524 -10.22 17.97 2.19
CA GLU A 524 -10.26 17.89 0.73
C GLU A 524 -8.88 18.15 0.15
N LEU A 525 -8.40 17.20 -0.65
CA LEU A 525 -7.27 17.43 -1.56
C LEU A 525 -7.81 18.15 -2.80
N TYR A 526 -7.24 19.30 -3.14
CA TYR A 526 -7.51 19.94 -4.43
C TYR A 526 -6.45 19.49 -5.42
N LEU A 527 -6.89 18.86 -6.52
CA LEU A 527 -6.04 18.45 -7.62
C LEU A 527 -6.17 19.48 -8.75
N SER A 528 -5.17 20.33 -8.94
CA SER A 528 -5.12 21.21 -10.11
C SER A 528 -4.29 20.53 -11.19
N VAL A 529 -4.93 20.23 -12.32
CA VAL A 529 -4.29 19.68 -13.53
C VAL A 529 -4.04 20.83 -14.50
N THR A 530 -2.85 20.89 -15.07
CA THR A 530 -2.45 22.00 -15.94
C THR A 530 -1.76 21.56 -17.21
#